data_AF-A0A7V1SQE9-F1
#
_entry.id   AF-A0A7V1SQE9-F1
#
_cell.length_a   1.000
_cell.length_b   1.000
_cell.length_c   1.000
_cell.angle_alpha   90.00
_cell.angle_beta   90.00
_cell.angle_gamma   90.00
#
_symmetry.space_group_name_H-M   'P 1'
#
loop_
_entity.id
_entity.type
_entity.pdbx_description
1 polymer ?
#
loop_
_entity_poly.entity_id
_entity_poly.type
_entity_poly.pdbx_seq_one_letter_code
_entity_poly.pdbx_strand_id
1 'polypeptide(L)'
;MRINKKLTVTTALLSAVALMAMSPVVKQTDDTNFKNLKVLPKNISKEEMHKTMEEWEHALGAGCSFCHARNEDTKKMDFASDAKPEKQMAREMYKMTQEINKKYFHAEKDSTGAYKESSINCYSCHRGVSHPEVIRASEMPKPPRTDMPVPGPKPADGQQSVTPAGTPASGK
;
A
#
# COMPACT_ATOMS: atom_id res chain seq x y z
N MET A 1 -44.24 39.27 -33.88
CA MET A 1 -43.75 39.21 -32.48
C MET A 1 -42.41 39.95 -32.42
N ARG A 2 -42.36 41.15 -31.80
CA ARG A 2 -41.11 41.95 -31.71
C ARG A 2 -40.31 41.49 -30.49
N ILE A 3 -39.24 40.73 -30.72
CA ILE A 3 -38.36 40.24 -29.66
C ILE A 3 -37.56 41.42 -29.11
N ASN A 4 -37.72 41.67 -27.81
CA ASN A 4 -37.19 42.85 -27.13
C ASN A 4 -35.70 42.63 -26.83
N LYS A 5 -34.81 43.21 -27.64
CA LYS A 5 -33.34 43.00 -27.59
C LYS A 5 -32.72 43.25 -26.20
N LYS A 6 -33.37 44.04 -25.33
CA LYS A 6 -32.94 44.27 -23.94
C LYS A 6 -33.10 43.04 -23.05
N LEU A 7 -34.07 42.16 -23.33
CA LEU A 7 -34.34 40.96 -22.55
C LEU A 7 -33.34 39.84 -22.89
N THR A 8 -32.88 39.76 -24.14
CA THR A 8 -31.86 38.77 -24.56
C THR A 8 -30.46 39.09 -24.02
N VAL A 9 -30.14 40.36 -23.78
CA VAL A 9 -28.82 40.78 -23.27
C VAL A 9 -28.68 40.46 -21.77
N THR A 10 -29.76 40.59 -20.99
CA THR A 10 -29.72 40.32 -19.55
C THR A 10 -29.65 38.82 -19.24
N THR A 11 -30.31 37.96 -20.03
CA THR A 11 -30.22 36.50 -19.84
C THR A 11 -28.85 35.95 -20.28
N ALA A 12 -28.21 36.56 -21.27
CA ALA A 12 -26.86 36.18 -21.70
C ALA A 12 -25.79 36.52 -20.64
N LEU A 13 -25.92 37.66 -19.94
CA LEU A 13 -24.99 38.03 -18.86
C LEU A 13 -25.12 37.14 -17.62
N LEU A 14 -26.33 36.68 -17.28
CA LEU A 14 -26.56 35.79 -16.13
C LEU A 14 -26.04 34.37 -16.36
N SER A 15 -26.02 33.89 -17.62
CA SER A 15 -25.48 32.59 -18.00
C SER A 15 -23.94 32.53 -17.93
N ALA A 16 -23.26 33.63 -18.25
CA ALA A 16 -21.79 33.68 -18.28
C ALA A 16 -21.13 33.61 -16.88
N VAL A 17 -21.83 34.01 -15.82
CA VAL A 17 -21.27 34.03 -14.45
C VAL A 17 -21.27 32.63 -13.81
N ALA A 18 -22.16 31.73 -14.24
CA ALA A 18 -22.27 30.38 -13.66
C ALA A 18 -21.20 29.39 -14.16
N LEU A 19 -20.49 29.70 -15.26
CA LEU A 19 -19.52 28.79 -15.89
C LEU A 19 -18.06 29.02 -15.47
N MET A 20 -17.75 30.04 -14.65
CA MET A 20 -16.36 30.33 -14.23
C MET A 20 -15.93 29.67 -12.91
N ALA A 21 -16.80 28.92 -12.23
CA ALA A 21 -16.49 28.31 -10.94
C ALA A 21 -15.78 26.94 -11.01
N MET A 22 -15.45 26.42 -12.19
CA MET A 22 -14.73 25.15 -12.36
C MET A 22 -13.36 25.36 -13.00
N SER A 23 -12.49 26.10 -12.32
CA SER A 23 -11.06 26.04 -12.64
C SER A 23 -10.44 24.86 -11.88
N PRO A 24 -9.67 23.98 -12.53
CA PRO A 24 -8.90 22.98 -11.80
C PRO A 24 -7.91 23.73 -10.91
N VAL A 25 -7.97 23.46 -9.60
CA VAL A 25 -6.93 23.88 -8.66
C VAL A 25 -5.63 23.20 -9.11
N VAL A 26 -4.80 23.95 -9.83
CA VAL A 26 -3.41 23.58 -10.05
C VAL A 26 -2.74 23.68 -8.69
N LYS A 27 -2.56 22.54 -8.02
CA LYS A 27 -1.85 22.44 -6.74
C LYS A 27 -0.46 23.04 -6.99
N GLN A 28 -0.20 24.24 -6.47
CA GLN A 28 1.10 24.90 -6.58
C GLN A 28 2.17 23.94 -6.05
N THR A 29 3.06 23.50 -6.94
CA THR A 29 4.28 22.80 -6.54
C THR A 29 5.15 23.83 -5.85
N ASP A 30 5.12 23.82 -4.53
CA ASP A 30 6.02 24.60 -3.68
C ASP A 30 7.47 24.33 -4.14
N ASP A 31 8.18 25.36 -4.62
CA ASP A 31 9.52 25.29 -5.25
C ASP A 31 10.57 24.71 -4.29
N THR A 32 10.49 23.42 -4.06
CA THR A 32 11.45 22.68 -3.25
C THR A 32 12.16 21.66 -4.09
N ASN A 33 13.24 22.18 -4.65
CA ASN A 33 14.24 21.42 -5.36
C ASN A 33 14.96 20.50 -4.36
N PHE A 34 14.37 19.34 -4.09
CA PHE A 34 15.08 18.23 -3.45
C PHE A 34 16.34 17.90 -4.25
N LYS A 35 17.47 17.86 -3.55
CA LYS A 35 18.76 17.57 -4.18
C LYS A 35 18.97 16.06 -4.28
N ASN A 36 19.65 15.62 -5.33
CA ASN A 36 20.07 14.22 -5.52
C ASN A 36 18.92 13.17 -5.51
N LEU A 37 17.76 13.55 -6.06
CA LEU A 37 16.72 12.57 -6.41
C LEU A 37 17.14 11.78 -7.65
N LYS A 38 17.18 10.45 -7.56
CA LYS A 38 17.56 9.56 -8.67
C LYS A 38 16.43 8.62 -9.13
N VAL A 39 15.44 8.38 -8.27
CA VAL A 39 14.35 7.40 -8.53
C VAL A 39 12.99 8.04 -8.33
N LEU A 40 12.80 8.78 -7.22
CA LEU A 40 11.57 9.55 -7.00
C LEU A 40 11.42 10.71 -8.01
N PRO A 41 10.18 11.12 -8.33
CA PRO A 41 9.91 12.23 -9.24
C PRO A 41 10.61 13.52 -8.80
N LYS A 42 11.11 14.29 -9.77
CA LYS A 42 11.81 15.56 -9.50
C LYS A 42 10.89 16.66 -8.96
N ASN A 43 9.61 16.57 -9.28
CA ASN A 43 8.55 17.50 -8.92
C ASN A 43 7.68 17.02 -7.75
N ILE A 44 8.13 16.01 -6.99
CA ILE A 44 7.44 15.53 -5.79
C ILE A 44 7.29 16.65 -4.76
N SER A 45 6.11 16.78 -4.15
CA SER A 45 5.89 17.79 -3.11
C SER A 45 6.59 17.42 -1.80
N LYS A 46 6.75 18.40 -0.89
CA LYS A 46 7.30 18.15 0.45
C LYS A 46 6.51 17.12 1.24
N GLU A 47 5.20 17.26 1.20
CA GLU A 47 4.26 16.38 1.89
C GLU A 47 4.41 14.94 1.40
N GLU A 48 4.41 14.74 0.07
CA GLU A 48 4.58 13.42 -0.54
C GLU A 48 5.97 12.83 -0.28
N MET A 49 7.02 13.65 -0.31
CA MET A 49 8.37 13.21 0.06
C MET A 49 8.41 12.71 1.50
N HIS A 50 7.86 13.49 2.44
CA HIS A 50 7.86 13.12 3.86
C HIS A 50 7.08 11.83 4.08
N LYS A 51 5.87 11.74 3.51
CA LYS A 51 5.03 10.53 3.57
C LYS A 51 5.75 9.29 3.00
N THR A 52 6.48 9.45 1.90
CA THR A 52 7.26 8.34 1.30
C THR A 52 8.35 7.85 2.24
N MET A 53 9.08 8.76 2.87
CA MET A 53 10.16 8.41 3.81
C MET A 53 9.61 7.79 5.10
N GLU A 54 8.49 8.30 5.61
CA GLU A 54 7.79 7.74 6.77
C GLU A 54 7.29 6.32 6.50
N GLU A 55 6.73 6.05 5.31
CA GLU A 55 6.33 4.71 4.90
C GLU A 55 7.53 3.74 4.88
N TRP A 56 8.70 4.20 4.43
CA TRP A 56 9.91 3.37 4.42
C TRP A 56 10.45 3.13 5.83
N GLU A 57 10.41 4.13 6.70
CA GLU A 57 10.77 3.98 8.11
C GLU A 57 9.94 2.88 8.79
N HIS A 58 8.62 2.93 8.63
CA HIS A 58 7.72 1.90 9.16
C HIS A 58 7.94 0.54 8.51
N ALA A 59 8.10 0.50 7.19
CA ALA A 59 8.27 -0.75 6.46
C ALA A 59 9.53 -1.52 6.87
N LEU A 60 10.62 -0.79 7.12
CA LEU A 60 11.93 -1.33 7.48
C LEU A 60 12.16 -1.39 9.01
N GLY A 61 11.30 -0.76 9.82
CA GLY A 61 11.52 -0.60 11.25
C GLY A 61 12.81 0.15 11.57
N ALA A 62 13.16 1.16 10.76
CA ALA A 62 14.43 1.87 10.85
C ALA A 62 14.24 3.38 10.66
N GLY A 63 14.83 4.18 11.55
CA GLY A 63 14.71 5.65 11.48
C GLY A 63 15.56 6.31 10.38
N CYS A 64 15.35 7.61 10.17
CA CYS A 64 16.00 8.40 9.11
C CYS A 64 17.53 8.24 9.01
N SER A 65 18.22 8.14 10.16
CA SER A 65 19.68 8.01 10.24
C SER A 65 20.20 6.65 9.74
N PHE A 66 19.32 5.66 9.56
CA PHE A 66 19.67 4.38 8.94
C PHE A 66 20.12 4.57 7.50
N CYS A 67 19.42 5.42 6.72
CA CYS A 67 19.78 5.68 5.33
C CYS A 67 20.51 7.01 5.12
N HIS A 68 20.18 8.06 5.89
CA HIS A 68 20.72 9.39 5.65
C HIS A 68 21.95 9.68 6.51
N ALA A 69 22.91 10.41 5.94
CA ALA A 69 24.12 10.82 6.65
C ALA A 69 23.85 12.03 7.54
N ARG A 70 24.63 12.17 8.62
CA ARG A 70 24.70 13.40 9.40
C ARG A 70 25.87 14.24 8.87
N ASN A 71 25.66 15.53 8.70
CA ASN A 71 26.74 16.47 8.42
C ASN A 71 27.41 16.87 9.74
N GLU A 72 28.71 16.61 9.86
CA GLU A 72 29.44 16.82 11.11
C GLU A 72 29.65 18.29 11.48
N ASP A 73 29.69 19.19 10.50
CA ASP A 73 29.91 20.62 10.75
C ASP A 73 28.63 21.32 11.24
N THR A 74 27.52 21.04 10.56
CA THR A 74 26.21 21.66 10.85
C THR A 74 25.44 20.92 11.93
N LYS A 75 25.87 19.71 12.31
CA LYS A 75 25.19 18.77 13.20
C LYS A 75 23.76 18.41 12.77
N LYS A 76 23.38 18.70 11.53
CA LYS A 76 22.08 18.39 10.90
C LYS A 76 22.19 17.18 9.99
N MET A 77 21.05 16.59 9.64
CA MET A 77 20.97 15.53 8.62
C MET A 77 21.26 16.10 7.24
N ASP A 78 22.13 15.41 6.48
CA ASP A 78 22.33 15.65 5.05
C ASP A 78 21.54 14.62 4.25
N PHE A 79 20.29 14.98 3.94
CA PHE A 79 19.39 14.13 3.17
C PHE A 79 19.84 13.90 1.72
N ALA A 80 20.69 14.77 1.18
CA ALA A 80 21.16 14.70 -0.20
C ALA A 80 22.38 13.78 -0.35
N SER A 81 23.22 13.67 0.67
CA SER A 81 24.42 12.83 0.68
C SER A 81 24.14 11.36 0.40
N ASP A 82 25.02 10.73 -0.38
CA ASP A 82 25.05 9.28 -0.63
C ASP A 82 26.21 8.60 0.16
N ALA A 83 26.72 9.24 1.24
CA ALA A 83 27.82 8.70 2.03
C ALA A 83 27.51 7.38 2.74
N LYS A 84 26.23 7.04 2.88
CA LYS A 84 25.74 5.79 3.48
C LYS A 84 25.29 4.80 2.40
N PRO A 85 25.80 3.55 2.38
CA PRO A 85 25.45 2.56 1.36
C PRO A 85 23.96 2.17 1.39
N GLU A 86 23.32 2.24 2.56
CA GLU A 86 21.90 1.89 2.74
C GLU A 86 20.98 2.75 1.87
N LYS A 87 21.34 4.01 1.61
CA LYS A 87 20.58 4.88 0.71
C LYS A 87 20.62 4.41 -0.73
N GLN A 88 21.77 3.93 -1.20
CA GLN A 88 21.90 3.38 -2.54
C GLN A 88 21.11 2.08 -2.66
N MET A 89 21.18 1.22 -1.64
CA MET A 89 20.38 -0.01 -1.58
C MET A 89 18.87 0.27 -1.57
N ALA A 90 18.41 1.25 -0.79
CA ALA A 90 17.02 1.67 -0.80
C ALA A 90 16.54 2.14 -2.19
N ARG A 91 17.39 2.81 -2.97
CA ARG A 91 17.07 3.21 -4.35
C ARG A 91 16.92 1.98 -5.26
N GLU A 92 17.78 0.99 -5.12
CA GLU A 92 17.73 -0.25 -5.89
C GLU A 92 16.49 -1.08 -5.54
N MET A 93 16.20 -1.23 -4.24
CA MET A 93 14.99 -1.90 -3.77
C MET A 93 13.73 -1.19 -4.25
N TYR A 94 13.69 0.15 -4.20
CA TYR A 94 12.53 0.88 -4.70
C TYR A 94 12.33 0.69 -6.21
N LYS A 95 13.41 0.69 -7.02
CA LYS A 95 13.32 0.35 -8.45
C LYS A 95 12.77 -1.06 -8.67
N MET A 96 13.28 -2.04 -7.93
CA MET A 96 12.81 -3.43 -7.99
C MET A 96 11.31 -3.52 -7.69
N THR A 97 10.84 -2.90 -6.60
CA THR A 97 9.42 -2.85 -6.25
C THR A 97 8.60 -2.21 -7.37
N GLN A 98 9.09 -1.12 -7.97
CA GLN A 98 8.41 -0.50 -9.09
C GLN A 98 8.32 -1.42 -10.31
N GLU A 99 9.40 -2.13 -10.64
CA GLU A 99 9.41 -3.07 -11.75
C GLU A 99 8.45 -4.24 -11.51
N ILE A 100 8.45 -4.84 -10.32
CA ILE A 100 7.54 -5.93 -9.95
C ILE A 100 6.09 -5.48 -10.09
N ASN A 101 5.75 -4.34 -9.52
CA ASN A 101 4.39 -3.81 -9.55
C ASN A 101 3.91 -3.47 -10.96
N LYS A 102 4.79 -2.90 -11.78
CA LYS A 102 4.48 -2.63 -13.20
C LYS A 102 4.24 -3.93 -13.97
N LYS A 103 5.11 -4.92 -13.77
CA LYS A 103 5.18 -6.11 -14.63
C LYS A 103 4.13 -7.16 -14.26
N TYR A 104 3.86 -7.35 -12.97
CA TYR A 104 3.09 -8.49 -12.47
C TYR A 104 1.76 -8.11 -11.84
N PHE A 105 1.65 -6.91 -11.26
CA PHE A 105 0.42 -6.47 -10.59
C PHE A 105 -0.41 -5.52 -11.43
N HIS A 106 0.07 -5.14 -12.62
CA HIS A 106 -0.55 -4.12 -13.48
C HIS A 106 -0.94 -2.86 -12.69
N ALA A 107 -0.19 -2.57 -11.64
CA ALA A 107 -0.63 -1.62 -10.65
C ALA A 107 -0.52 -0.21 -11.24
N GLU A 108 -1.57 0.58 -11.04
CA GLU A 108 -1.55 1.97 -11.43
C GLU A 108 -0.73 2.77 -10.42
N LYS A 109 0.03 3.75 -10.93
CA LYS A 109 0.76 4.69 -10.10
C LYS A 109 -0.14 5.86 -9.73
N ASP A 110 0.02 6.37 -8.51
CA ASP A 110 -0.49 7.70 -8.14
C ASP A 110 0.48 8.83 -8.57
N SER A 111 0.17 10.06 -8.19
CA SER A 111 0.97 11.26 -8.50
C SER A 111 2.42 11.20 -8.00
N THR A 112 2.71 10.34 -7.02
CA THR A 112 4.03 10.17 -6.41
C THR A 112 4.87 9.10 -7.10
N GLY A 113 4.25 8.31 -7.97
CA GLY A 113 4.85 7.12 -8.56
C GLY A 113 4.77 5.88 -7.66
N ALA A 114 4.06 5.95 -6.53
CA ALA A 114 3.70 4.82 -5.69
C ALA A 114 2.51 4.04 -6.28
N TYR A 115 2.42 2.75 -5.95
CA TYR A 115 1.41 1.85 -6.52
C TYR A 115 0.22 1.68 -5.57
N LYS A 116 -0.99 1.54 -6.15
CA LYS A 116 -2.25 1.32 -5.41
C LYS A 116 -2.27 -0.03 -4.64
N GLU A 117 -3.21 -0.20 -3.70
CA GLU A 117 -3.25 -1.31 -2.70
C GLU A 117 -3.12 -2.73 -3.26
N SER A 118 -3.43 -2.97 -4.52
CA SER A 118 -3.26 -4.27 -5.19
C SER A 118 -1.80 -4.61 -5.55
N SER A 119 -0.81 -4.00 -4.90
CA SER A 119 0.61 -4.06 -5.27
C SER A 119 1.50 -4.41 -4.08
N ILE A 120 2.73 -4.83 -4.34
CA ILE A 120 3.70 -5.06 -3.27
C ILE A 120 4.36 -3.74 -2.84
N ASN A 121 4.74 -3.66 -1.58
CA ASN A 121 5.50 -2.55 -1.01
C ASN A 121 6.69 -3.08 -0.20
N CYS A 122 7.48 -2.17 0.37
CA CYS A 122 8.64 -2.52 1.19
C CYS A 122 8.22 -3.45 2.36
N TYR A 123 7.07 -3.20 2.98
CA TYR A 123 6.57 -3.98 4.11
C TYR A 123 6.19 -5.41 3.75
N SER A 124 5.83 -5.68 2.49
CA SER A 124 5.49 -7.03 1.99
C SER A 124 6.62 -8.03 2.24
N CYS A 125 7.88 -7.58 2.15
CA CYS A 125 9.06 -8.39 2.45
C CYS A 125 9.69 -8.02 3.80
N HIS A 126 9.83 -6.73 4.09
CA HIS A 126 10.55 -6.28 5.28
C HIS A 126 9.82 -6.50 6.58
N ARG A 127 8.49 -6.42 6.60
CA ARG A 127 7.66 -6.67 7.79
C ARG A 127 8.15 -5.96 9.06
N GLY A 128 8.68 -4.74 8.92
CA GLY A 128 9.21 -3.95 10.04
C GLY A 128 10.63 -4.32 10.48
N VAL A 129 11.38 -5.09 9.69
CA VAL A 129 12.81 -5.36 9.93
C VAL A 129 13.67 -4.95 8.74
N SER A 130 14.78 -4.28 9.02
CA SER A 130 15.64 -3.69 7.98
C SER A 130 16.41 -4.74 7.17
N HIS A 131 16.64 -5.90 7.76
CA HIS A 131 17.31 -7.04 7.15
C HIS A 131 16.41 -8.27 7.26
N PRO A 132 15.58 -8.55 6.24
CA PRO A 132 14.67 -9.67 6.27
C PRO A 132 15.45 -10.99 6.20
N GLU A 133 15.14 -11.92 7.10
CA GLU A 133 15.70 -13.27 7.04
C GLU A 133 14.99 -14.10 5.95
N VAL A 134 15.78 -14.76 5.10
CA VAL A 134 15.24 -15.72 4.13
C VAL A 134 15.23 -17.10 4.78
N ILE A 135 14.17 -17.40 5.50
CA ILE A 135 13.94 -18.70 6.11
C ILE A 135 13.25 -19.61 5.09
N ARG A 136 13.69 -20.87 4.97
CA ARG A 136 12.98 -21.81 4.08
C ARG A 136 11.62 -22.13 4.68
N ALA A 137 10.59 -22.21 3.84
CA ALA A 137 9.25 -22.54 4.32
C ALA A 137 9.18 -23.88 5.09
N SER A 138 10.07 -24.82 4.79
CA SER A 138 10.21 -26.09 5.51
C SER A 138 10.73 -25.96 6.94
N GLU A 139 11.41 -24.86 7.26
CA GLU A 139 12.00 -24.58 8.58
C GLU A 139 11.02 -23.81 9.49
N MET A 140 9.95 -23.24 8.91
CA MET A 140 8.91 -22.57 9.68
C MET A 140 8.07 -23.60 10.47
N PRO A 141 7.71 -23.31 11.74
CA PRO A 141 6.77 -24.13 12.48
C PRO A 141 5.45 -24.25 11.71
N LYS A 142 4.98 -25.47 11.46
CA LYS A 142 3.64 -25.66 10.90
C LYS A 142 2.62 -25.19 11.94
N PRO A 143 1.65 -24.35 11.56
CA PRO A 143 0.55 -24.04 12.46
C PRO A 143 -0.13 -25.35 12.90
N PRO A 144 -0.66 -25.42 14.13
CA PRO A 144 -1.41 -26.59 14.58
C PRO A 144 -2.53 -26.88 13.59
N ARG A 145 -2.65 -28.14 13.14
CA ARG A 145 -3.80 -28.54 12.32
C ARG A 145 -5.03 -28.52 13.21
N THR A 146 -5.93 -27.57 12.98
CA THR A 146 -7.23 -27.45 13.67
C THR A 146 -8.24 -28.52 13.25
N ASP A 147 -7.87 -29.36 12.28
CA ASP A 147 -8.81 -30.20 11.54
C ASP A 147 -8.70 -31.68 11.93
N MET A 148 -7.93 -32.01 12.97
CA MET A 148 -8.01 -33.35 13.55
C MET A 148 -9.26 -33.42 14.42
N PRO A 149 -10.21 -34.34 14.14
CA PRO A 149 -11.28 -34.62 15.07
C PRO A 149 -10.64 -34.97 16.41
N VAL A 150 -10.99 -34.23 17.46
CA VAL A 150 -10.71 -34.67 18.83
C VAL A 150 -11.31 -36.07 18.93
N PRO A 151 -10.53 -37.12 19.29
CA PRO A 151 -11.11 -38.42 19.53
C PRO A 151 -12.22 -38.24 20.57
N GLY A 152 -13.47 -38.45 20.16
CA GLY A 152 -14.59 -38.44 21.09
C GLY A 152 -14.30 -39.42 22.24
N PRO A 153 -14.86 -39.20 23.43
CA PRO A 153 -14.70 -40.15 24.52
C PRO A 153 -15.01 -41.56 24.01
N LYS A 154 -14.08 -42.50 24.22
CA LYS A 154 -14.32 -43.91 23.91
C LYS A 154 -15.63 -44.32 24.60
N PRO A 155 -16.58 -44.97 23.90
CA PRO A 155 -17.74 -45.53 24.57
C PRO A 155 -17.27 -46.43 25.70
N ALA A 156 -17.85 -46.26 26.89
CA ALA A 156 -17.62 -47.19 27.98
C ALA A 156 -18.08 -48.57 27.52
N ASP A 157 -17.22 -49.57 27.66
CA ASP A 157 -17.55 -50.97 27.41
C ASP A 157 -18.80 -51.33 28.22
N GLY A 158 -19.92 -51.64 27.55
CA GLY A 158 -21.06 -52.23 28.25
C GLY A 158 -22.48 -51.80 27.87
N GLN A 159 -22.75 -51.30 26.66
CA GLN A 159 -24.14 -51.25 26.18
C GLN A 159 -24.33 -52.18 25.00
N GLN A 160 -24.89 -53.35 25.32
CA GLN A 160 -25.38 -54.35 24.39
C GLN A 160 -26.31 -53.71 23.35
N SER A 161 -26.03 -54.04 22.09
CA SER A 161 -26.89 -53.78 20.95
C SER A 161 -28.25 -54.45 21.15
N VAL A 162 -29.29 -53.66 21.40
CA VAL A 162 -30.68 -54.08 21.21
C VAL A 162 -31.12 -53.63 19.81
N THR A 163 -31.15 -54.57 18.88
CA THR A 163 -31.87 -54.43 17.61
C THR A 163 -33.37 -54.56 17.88
N PRO A 164 -34.23 -53.63 17.45
CA PRO A 164 -35.66 -53.91 17.36
C PRO A 164 -35.95 -54.66 16.06
N ALA A 165 -36.72 -55.74 16.21
CA ALA A 165 -37.30 -56.54 15.15
C ALA A 165 -38.20 -55.71 14.22
N GLY A 166 -38.28 -56.16 12.96
CA GLY A 166 -39.05 -55.51 11.90
C GLY A 166 -40.57 -55.51 12.09
N THR A 167 -41.27 -54.80 11.22
CA THR A 167 -42.72 -54.87 11.02
C THR A 167 -43.01 -54.53 9.55
N PRO A 168 -44.04 -55.15 8.92
CA PRO A 168 -43.98 -55.59 7.53
C PRO A 168 -44.58 -54.58 6.55
N ALA A 169 -44.37 -54.88 5.26
CA ALA A 169 -44.99 -54.23 4.14
C ALA A 169 -46.53 -54.23 4.21
N SER A 170 -47.13 -53.13 3.77
CA SER A 170 -48.51 -53.10 3.28
C SER A 170 -48.59 -52.07 2.16
N GLY A 171 -48.93 -52.53 0.97
CA GLY A 171 -49.16 -51.70 -0.19
C GLY A 171 -50.59 -51.21 -0.31
N LYS A 172 -50.76 -50.10 -1.02
CA LYS A 172 -51.67 -49.95 -2.17
C LYS A 172 -51.31 -48.67 -2.91
#